data_AF-A0A7C5CTK6-F1
#
_entry.id   AF-A0A7C5CTK6-F1
#
_cell.length_a   1.000
_cell.length_b   1.000
_cell.length_c   1.000
_cell.angle_alpha   90.00
_cell.angle_beta   90.00
_cell.angle_gamma   90.00
#
_symmetry.space_group_name_H-M   'P 1'
#
loop_
_entity.id
_entity.type
_entity.pdbx_description
1 polymer ?
#
loop_
_entity_poly.entity_id
_entity_poly.type
_entity_poly.pdbx_seq_one_letter_code
_entity_poly.pdbx_strand_id
1 'polypeptide(L)' 'MIYPLEEAVEQIESYKAQGKKIVFTNGCFDMIHAGHVKYLNIAKTYGDILVVG' A
#
# COMPACT_ATOMS: atom_id res chain seq x y z
N MET A 1 -0.69 -8.63 1.05
CA MET A 1 -1.89 -9.39 0.64
C MET A 1 -2.45 -8.71 -0.60
N ILE A 2 -2.96 -9.48 -1.56
CA ILE A 2 -3.62 -8.96 -2.76
C ILE A 2 -5.11 -9.14 -2.53
N TYR A 3 -5.90 -8.11 -2.84
CA TYR A 3 -7.34 -8.09 -2.64
C TYR A 3 -8.04 -7.68 -3.95
N PRO A 4 -9.22 -8.24 -4.25
CA PRO A 4 -10.19 -7.61 -5.15
C PRO A 4 -10.54 -6.20 -4.67
N LEU A 5 -11.01 -5.33 -5.57
CA LEU A 5 -11.28 -3.94 -5.24
C LEU A 5 -12.28 -3.79 -4.08
N GLU A 6 -13.35 -4.58 -4.10
CA GLU A 6 -14.40 -4.56 -3.07
C GLU A 6 -13.83 -4.91 -1.69
N GLU A 7 -13.07 -6.01 -1.59
CA GLU A 7 -12.41 -6.41 -0.35
C GLU A 7 -11.32 -5.41 0.09
N ALA A 8 -10.59 -4.82 -0.86
CA ALA A 8 -9.57 -3.80 -0.55
C ALA A 8 -10.22 -2.57 0.11
N VAL A 9 -11.39 -2.15 -0.37
CA VAL A 9 -12.17 -1.06 0.22
C VAL A 9 -12.60 -1.40 1.64
N GLU A 10 -13.11 -2.62 1.89
CA GLU A 10 -13.47 -3.06 3.24
C GLU A 10 -12.27 -3.02 4.21
N GLN A 11 -11.09 -3.47 3.77
CA GLN A 11 -9.88 -3.40 4.58
C GLN A 11 -9.47 -1.95 4.87
N ILE A 12 -9.52 -1.08 3.87
CA ILE A 12 -9.19 0.34 4.03
C ILE A 12 -10.11 1.00 5.05
N GLU A 13 -11.42 0.74 4.99
CA GLU A 13 -12.38 1.30 5.97
C GLU A 13 -12.12 0.78 7.39
N SER A 14 -11.79 -0.52 7.54
CA SER A 14 -11.38 -1.07 8.84
C SER A 14 -10.12 -0.38 9.39
N TYR A 15 -9.11 -0.15 8.57
CA TYR A 15 -7.90 0.56 8.98
C TYR A 15 -8.17 2.04 9.33
N LYS A 16 -9.03 2.72 8.58
CA LYS A 16 -9.46 4.08 8.91
C LYS A 16 -10.18 4.14 10.26
N ALA A 17 -11.07 3.19 10.53
CA ALA A 17 -11.77 3.10 11.82
C ALA A 17 -10.80 2.89 13.00
N GLN A 18 -9.66 2.25 12.76
CA GLN A 18 -8.57 2.09 13.73
C GLN A 18 -7.64 3.32 13.83
N GLY A 19 -7.93 4.40 13.10
CA GLY A 19 -7.11 5.62 13.08
C GLY A 19 -5.76 5.44 12.38
N LYS A 20 -5.59 4.41 11.55
CA LYS A 20 -4.33 4.14 10.84
C LYS A 20 -4.12 5.13 9.70
N LYS A 21 -2.89 5.61 9.54
CA LYS A 21 -2.49 6.43 8.41
C LYS A 21 -2.21 5.53 7.20
N ILE A 22 -3.00 5.70 6.15
CA ILE A 22 -2.91 4.87 4.94
C ILE A 22 -2.18 5.66 3.86
N VAL A 23 -1.19 5.04 3.24
CA VAL A 23 -0.39 5.57 2.12
C VAL A 23 -0.73 4.76 0.89
N PHE A 24 -0.92 5.44 -0.24
CA PHE A 24 -1.14 4.80 -1.53
C PHE A 24 -0.01 5.15 -2.49
N THR A 25 0.41 4.17 -3.28
CA THR A 25 1.23 4.36 -4.46
C THR A 25 0.76 3.41 -5.55
N ASN A 26 1.10 3.71 -6.80
CA ASN A 26 0.93 2.78 -7.90
C ASN A 26 2.26 2.53 -8.63
N GLY A 27 2.27 1.52 -9.51
CA GLY A 27 3.38 1.26 -10.40
C GLY A 27 3.25 -0.08 -11.12
N CYS A 28 3.89 -0.21 -12.28
CA CYS A 28 3.87 -1.47 -13.03
C CYS A 28 4.68 -2.57 -12.33
N PHE A 29 5.75 -2.19 -11.62
CA PHE A 29 6.66 -3.07 -10.87
C PHE A 29 7.12 -4.35 -11.61
N ASP A 30 7.14 -4.34 -12.93
CA ASP A 30 7.76 -5.40 -13.72
C ASP A 30 9.28 -5.42 -13.50
N MET A 31 9.89 -6.60 -13.55
CA MET A 31 11.29 -6.85 -13.22
C MET A 31 11.75 -6.11 -11.96
N ILE A 32 11.13 -6.41 -10.80
CA ILE A 32 11.45 -5.77 -9.52
C ILE A 32 12.96 -5.76 -9.28
N HIS A 33 13.50 -4.56 -9.10
CA HIS A 33 14.90 -4.34 -8.76
C HIS A 33 15.04 -3.43 -7.52
N ALA A 34 16.27 -3.21 -7.08
CA ALA A 34 16.58 -2.47 -5.85
C ALA A 34 15.95 -1.06 -5.81
N GLY A 35 15.70 -0.43 -6.96
CA GLY A 35 15.03 0.87 -7.06
C GLY A 35 13.59 0.81 -6.55
N HIS A 36 12.80 -0.17 -7.03
CA HIS A 36 11.42 -0.38 -6.57
C HIS A 36 11.34 -0.75 -5.09
N VAL A 37 12.25 -1.60 -4.61
CA VAL A 37 12.30 -1.95 -3.18
C VAL A 37 12.58 -0.73 -2.32
N LYS A 38 13.58 0.09 -2.70
CA LYS A 38 13.89 1.34 -2.00
C LYS A 38 12.69 2.29 -2.02
N TYR A 39 12.05 2.43 -3.18
CA TYR A 39 10.85 3.24 -3.35
C TYR A 39 9.70 2.82 -2.43
N LEU A 40 9.33 1.53 -2.44
CA LEU A 40 8.24 1.00 -1.60
C LEU A 40 8.57 1.06 -0.11
N ASN A 41 9.84 0.84 0.27
CA ASN A 41 10.28 0.99 1.65
C ASN A 41 10.13 2.43 2.13
N ILE A 42 10.54 3.41 1.31
CA ILE A 42 10.35 4.83 1.63
C ILE A 42 8.85 5.16 1.71
N ALA A 43 8.05 4.71 0.75
CA ALA A 43 6.60 4.92 0.74
C ALA A 43 5.95 4.39 2.04
N LYS A 44 6.37 3.21 2.51
CA LYS A 44 5.89 2.62 3.75
C LYS A 44 6.20 3.46 4.99
N THR A 45 7.28 4.24 5.01
CA THR A 45 7.62 5.09 6.17
C THR A 45 6.63 6.23 6.41
N TYR A 46 5.82 6.59 5.42
CA TYR A 46 4.87 7.71 5.54
C TYR A 46 3.58 7.36 6.29
N GLY A 47 3.35 6.09 6.65
CA GLY A 47 2.14 5.69 7.38
C GLY A 47 2.15 4.23 7.84
N ASP A 48 1.04 3.82 8.44
CA ASP A 48 0.89 2.50 9.04
C ASP A 48 0.57 1.41 8.02
N ILE A 49 -0.10 1.75 6.93
CA ILE A 49 -0.53 0.85 5.86
C ILE A 49 -0.06 1.42 4.52
N LEU A 50 0.55 0.57 3.68
CA LEU A 50 0.91 0.93 2.31
C LEU A 50 0.04 0.09 1.37
N VAL A 51 -0.76 0.77 0.55
CA VAL A 51 -1.55 0.18 -0.53
C VAL A 51 -0.81 0.42 -1.84
N VAL A 52 -0.67 -0.64 -2.64
CA VAL A 52 0.02 -0.60 -3.93
C VAL A 52 -0.97 -1.01 -5.01
N GLY A 53 -1.18 -0.15 -6.00
CA GLY A 53 -2.04 -0.37 -7.16
C GLY A 53 -1.30 -0.51 -8.48
#